data_AF-A0A9E5MTH3-F1
#
_entry.id   AF-A0A9E5MTH3-F1
#
_cell.length_a   1.000
_cell.length_b   1.000
_cell.length_c   1.000
_cell.angle_alpha   90.00
_cell.angle_beta   90.00
_cell.angle_gamma   90.00
#
_symmetry.space_group_name_H-M   'P 1'
#
loop_
_entity.id
_entity.type
_entity.pdbx_description
1 polymer ?
#
loop_
_entity_poly.entity_id
_entity_poly.type
_entity_poly.pdbx_seq_one_letter_code
_entity_poly.pdbx_strand_id
1 'polypeptide(L)'
;MDAQKLNDWMQVIGIFSVVVSLVFVGYQLKQSQDIAVAGQNQERQSVVIDYYASLIEVDEIVEYYGAQHREHLDGDLDAENRRPDRMIGLAYIRSRMRLSIYDNNHFQYQSGFMTAESWQPYLDMTKYSCSGESDAGKIMLNHGEQFREGYRELCMSFINESEQAPD
;
A
#
# COMPACT_ATOMS: atom_id res chain seq x y z
N MET A 1 -55.93 -1.24 -31.37
CA MET A 1 -54.69 -1.89 -30.91
C MET A 1 -55.11 -3.19 -30.25
N ASP A 2 -54.55 -4.32 -30.68
CA ASP A 2 -55.05 -5.65 -30.31
C ASP A 2 -54.73 -5.98 -28.84
N ALA A 3 -55.70 -6.42 -28.05
CA ALA A 3 -55.52 -6.66 -26.61
C ALA A 3 -54.44 -7.73 -26.33
N GLN A 4 -54.28 -8.67 -27.26
CA GLN A 4 -53.25 -9.69 -27.20
C GLN A 4 -51.84 -9.10 -27.35
N LYS A 5 -51.64 -8.16 -28.29
CA LYS A 5 -50.37 -7.45 -28.44
C LYS A 5 -50.01 -6.64 -27.19
N LEU A 6 -51.00 -6.03 -26.52
CA LEU A 6 -50.78 -5.31 -25.27
C LEU A 6 -50.31 -6.25 -24.15
N ASN A 7 -50.91 -7.43 -24.05
CA ASN A 7 -50.51 -8.44 -23.06
C ASN A 7 -49.09 -8.97 -23.30
N ASP A 8 -48.73 -9.23 -24.56
CA ASP A 8 -47.38 -9.67 -24.93
C ASP A 8 -46.32 -8.63 -24.53
N TRP A 9 -46.60 -7.34 -24.78
CA TRP A 9 -45.71 -6.26 -24.37
C TRP A 9 -45.56 -6.15 -22.85
N MET A 10 -46.66 -6.32 -22.10
CA MET A 10 -46.61 -6.31 -20.64
C MET A 10 -45.78 -7.47 -20.09
N GLN A 11 -45.86 -8.66 -20.69
CA GLN A 11 -45.03 -9.80 -20.28
C GLN A 11 -43.54 -9.55 -20.53
N VAL A 12 -43.19 -9.01 -21.70
CA VAL A 12 -41.80 -8.67 -22.02
C VAL A 12 -41.26 -7.63 -21.04
N ILE A 13 -42.03 -6.58 -20.73
CA ILE A 13 -41.66 -5.57 -19.73
C ILE A 13 -41.51 -6.20 -18.34
N GLY A 14 -42.39 -7.13 -17.96
CA GLY A 14 -42.32 -7.84 -16.69
C GLY A 14 -41.02 -8.63 -16.53
N ILE A 15 -40.67 -9.45 -17.53
CA ILE A 15 -39.41 -10.22 -17.53
C ILE A 15 -38.21 -9.27 -17.52
N PHE A 16 -38.25 -8.21 -18.32
CA PHE A 16 -37.18 -7.22 -18.38
C PHE A 16 -36.98 -6.51 -17.03
N SER A 17 -38.07 -6.15 -16.34
CA SER A 17 -38.01 -5.54 -15.01
C SER A 17 -37.34 -6.45 -13.98
N VAL A 18 -37.61 -7.76 -14.01
CA VAL A 18 -36.95 -8.74 -13.13
C VAL A 18 -35.45 -8.83 -13.45
N VAL A 19 -35.09 -8.91 -14.73
CA VAL A 19 -33.67 -8.97 -15.16
C VAL A 19 -32.91 -7.73 -14.72
N VAL A 20 -33.46 -6.53 -14.94
CA VAL A 20 -32.83 -5.27 -14.52
C VAL A 20 -32.66 -5.22 -13.00
N SER A 21 -33.66 -5.69 -12.24
CA SER A 21 -33.58 -5.75 -10.77
C SER A 21 -32.46 -6.68 -10.30
N LEU A 22 -32.28 -7.84 -10.93
CA LEU A 22 -31.21 -8.79 -10.60
C LEU A 22 -29.83 -8.23 -10.92
N VAL A 23 -29.67 -7.52 -12.03
CA VAL A 23 -28.41 -6.84 -12.38
C VAL A 23 -28.04 -5.80 -11.32
N PHE A 24 -29.02 -5.02 -10.86
CA PHE A 24 -28.79 -4.00 -9.82
C PHE A 24 -28.39 -4.64 -8.48
N VAL A 25 -29.05 -5.73 -8.08
CA VAL A 25 -28.67 -6.50 -6.88
C VAL A 25 -27.25 -7.06 -7.02
N GLY A 26 -26.91 -7.64 -8.17
CA GLY A 26 -25.56 -8.13 -8.44
C GLY A 26 -24.50 -7.04 -8.32
N TYR A 27 -24.80 -5.83 -8.81
CA TYR A 27 -23.93 -4.66 -8.67
C TYR A 27 -23.76 -4.24 -7.21
N GLN A 28 -24.83 -4.17 -6.42
CA GLN A 28 -24.76 -3.84 -4.99
C GLN A 28 -23.97 -4.87 -4.17
N LEU A 29 -24.14 -6.17 -4.49
CA LEU A 29 -23.39 -7.24 -3.82
C LEU A 29 -21.90 -7.14 -4.11
N LYS A 30 -21.54 -6.89 -5.37
CA LYS A 30 -20.13 -6.63 -5.75
C LYS A 30 -19.58 -5.43 -4.99
N GLN A 31 -20.28 -4.30 -5.00
CA GLN A 31 -19.85 -3.10 -4.29
C GLN A 31 -19.66 -3.37 -2.78
N SER A 32 -20.59 -4.11 -2.16
CA SER A 32 -20.50 -4.48 -0.74
C SER A 32 -19.29 -5.38 -0.46
N GLN A 33 -19.01 -6.33 -1.36
CA GLN A 33 -17.83 -7.19 -1.26
C GLN A 33 -16.54 -6.39 -1.38
N ASP A 34 -16.45 -5.48 -2.36
CA ASP A 34 -15.27 -4.66 -2.59
C ASP A 34 -14.98 -3.77 -1.37
N ILE A 35 -16.02 -3.14 -0.78
CA ILE A 35 -15.90 -2.35 0.45
C ILE A 35 -15.43 -3.22 1.62
N ALA A 36 -15.98 -4.44 1.77
CA ALA A 36 -15.58 -5.35 2.84
C ALA A 36 -14.11 -5.76 2.73
N VAL A 37 -13.62 -6.02 1.51
CA VAL A 37 -12.20 -6.34 1.27
C VAL A 37 -11.30 -5.14 1.59
N ALA A 38 -11.70 -3.93 1.20
CA ALA A 38 -10.96 -2.72 1.57
C ALA A 38 -10.90 -2.52 3.10
N GLY A 39 -12.02 -2.73 3.79
CA GLY A 39 -12.10 -2.68 5.25
C GLY A 39 -11.16 -3.68 5.92
N GLN A 40 -11.17 -4.95 5.48
CA GLN A 40 -10.26 -5.97 5.99
C GLN A 40 -8.79 -5.62 5.74
N ASN A 41 -8.45 -4.99 4.61
CA ASN A 41 -7.09 -4.53 4.35
C ASN A 41 -6.66 -3.39 5.29
N GLN A 42 -7.58 -2.48 5.63
CA GLN A 42 -7.30 -1.43 6.63
C GLN A 42 -7.11 -2.01 8.03
N GLU A 43 -7.93 -2.98 8.44
CA GLU A 43 -7.79 -3.65 9.74
C GLU A 43 -6.44 -4.38 9.85
N ARG A 44 -6.04 -5.12 8.81
CA ARG A 44 -4.72 -5.76 8.75
C ARG A 44 -3.59 -4.74 8.82
N GLN A 45 -3.76 -3.58 8.18
CA GLN A 45 -2.78 -2.50 8.25
C GLN A 45 -2.65 -1.92 9.65
N SER A 46 -3.76 -1.76 10.39
CA SER A 46 -3.72 -1.33 11.80
C SER A 46 -2.90 -2.31 12.64
N VAL A 47 -3.12 -3.61 12.49
CA VAL A 47 -2.36 -4.64 13.23
C VAL A 47 -0.87 -4.59 12.90
N VAL A 48 -0.50 -4.36 11.63
CA VAL A 48 0.89 -4.21 11.21
C VAL A 48 1.52 -2.96 11.83
N ILE A 49 0.79 -1.84 11.88
CA ILE A 49 1.23 -0.60 12.53
C ILE A 49 1.46 -0.84 14.03
N ASP A 50 0.51 -1.47 14.72
CA ASP A 50 0.60 -1.77 16.14
C ASP A 50 1.77 -2.71 16.44
N TYR A 51 1.99 -3.71 15.58
CA TYR A 51 3.16 -4.59 15.66
C TYR A 51 4.46 -3.79 15.61
N TYR A 52 4.66 -2.92 14.61
CA TYR A 52 5.88 -2.12 14.52
C TYR A 52 6.02 -1.12 15.66
N ALA A 53 4.92 -0.52 16.13
CA ALA A 53 4.93 0.36 17.30
C ALA A 53 5.43 -0.40 18.54
N SER A 54 4.96 -1.63 18.76
CA SER A 54 5.41 -2.46 19.88
C SER A 54 6.90 -2.81 19.83
N LEU A 55 7.49 -2.96 18.63
CA LEU A 55 8.93 -3.20 18.48
C LEU A 55 9.77 -1.99 18.90
N ILE A 56 9.27 -0.77 18.69
CA ILE A 56 9.96 0.48 19.05
C ILE A 56 9.98 0.67 20.58
N GLU A 57 9.03 0.10 21.31
CA GLU A 57 8.92 0.24 22.77
C GLU A 57 9.96 -0.59 23.54
N VAL A 58 10.62 -1.55 22.89
CA VAL A 58 11.60 -2.44 23.52
C VAL A 58 13.01 -2.12 23.02
N ASP A 59 13.81 -1.42 23.83
CA ASP A 59 15.16 -0.97 23.42
C ASP A 59 16.07 -2.13 22.97
N GLU A 60 16.03 -3.30 23.63
CA GLU A 60 16.82 -4.48 23.23
C GLU A 60 16.46 -4.97 21.82
N ILE A 61 15.17 -4.93 21.46
CA ILE A 61 14.71 -5.30 20.12
C ILE A 61 15.23 -4.27 19.11
N VAL A 62 15.12 -2.97 19.42
CA VAL A 62 15.62 -1.90 18.55
C VAL A 62 17.11 -2.06 18.30
N GLU A 63 17.91 -2.30 19.34
CA GLU A 63 19.36 -2.52 19.23
C GLU A 63 19.68 -3.78 18.41
N TYR A 64 18.96 -4.88 18.64
CA TYR A 64 19.08 -6.11 17.86
C TYR A 64 18.84 -5.85 16.37
N TYR A 65 17.74 -5.19 16.00
CA TYR A 65 17.46 -4.84 14.59
C TYR A 65 18.54 -3.95 14.00
N GLY A 66 19.07 -3.01 14.79
CA GLY A 66 20.18 -2.16 14.40
C GLY A 66 21.44 -2.93 14.01
N ALA A 67 21.87 -3.81 14.90
CA ALA A 67 23.06 -4.65 14.66
C ALA A 67 22.89 -5.56 13.44
N GLN A 68 21.69 -6.12 13.24
CA GLN A 68 21.39 -6.99 12.10
C GLN A 68 21.39 -6.26 10.74
N HIS A 69 21.01 -4.98 10.70
CA HIS A 69 20.81 -4.23 9.45
C HIS A 69 21.87 -3.16 9.18
N ARG A 70 22.91 -3.09 10.03
CA ARG A 70 24.00 -2.12 9.90
C ARG A 70 24.67 -2.15 8.53
N GLU A 71 25.07 -3.32 8.07
CA GLU A 71 25.78 -3.47 6.78
C GLU A 71 24.94 -2.92 5.61
N HIS A 72 23.63 -3.16 5.63
CA HIS A 72 22.73 -2.76 4.55
C HIS A 72 22.36 -1.28 4.59
N LEU A 73 22.28 -0.67 5.78
CA LEU A 73 21.82 0.71 5.93
C LEU A 73 22.96 1.74 6.02
N ASP A 74 24.04 1.40 6.72
CA ASP A 74 25.21 2.27 6.85
C ASP A 74 26.31 1.94 5.84
N GLY A 75 26.36 0.72 5.28
CA GLY A 75 27.41 0.33 4.34
C GLY A 75 28.80 0.31 4.99
N ASP A 76 29.84 0.59 4.19
CA ASP A 76 31.24 0.57 4.64
C ASP A 76 31.71 1.92 5.20
N LEU A 77 30.88 2.56 6.04
CA LEU A 77 31.30 3.73 6.79
C LEU A 77 32.40 3.34 7.79
N ASP A 78 33.38 4.23 7.96
CA ASP A 78 34.41 4.07 8.99
C ASP A 78 33.80 4.05 10.41
N ALA A 79 34.57 3.59 11.39
CA ALA A 79 34.07 3.45 12.76
C ALA A 79 33.63 4.78 13.39
N GLU A 80 34.12 5.92 12.89
CA GLU A 80 33.82 7.26 13.40
C GLU A 80 32.49 7.82 12.85
N ASN A 81 32.13 7.45 11.61
CA ASN A 81 30.92 7.91 10.93
C ASN A 81 29.73 6.94 11.05
N ARG A 82 29.91 5.76 11.65
CA ARG A 82 28.83 4.78 11.86
C ARG A 82 27.76 5.28 12.81
N ARG A 83 26.49 5.05 12.47
CA ARG A 83 25.38 5.29 13.38
C ARG A 83 25.41 4.28 14.53
N PRO A 84 24.99 4.65 15.75
CA PRO A 84 24.71 3.69 16.82
C PRO A 84 23.67 2.66 16.37
N ASP A 85 23.78 1.40 16.81
CA ASP A 85 22.83 0.34 16.43
C ASP A 85 21.39 0.76 16.69
N ARG A 86 21.12 1.38 17.84
CA ARG A 86 19.79 1.90 18.17
C ARG A 86 19.22 2.86 17.11
N MET A 87 20.05 3.74 16.53
CA MET A 87 19.60 4.65 15.47
C MET A 87 19.27 3.89 14.17
N ILE A 88 20.10 2.91 13.81
CA ILE A 88 19.87 2.03 12.65
C ILE A 88 18.60 1.22 12.84
N GLY A 89 18.39 0.65 14.02
CA GLY A 89 17.20 -0.14 14.36
C GLY A 89 15.92 0.68 14.26
N LEU A 90 15.92 1.91 14.81
CA LEU A 90 14.80 2.82 14.66
C LEU A 90 14.55 3.20 13.21
N ALA A 91 15.61 3.45 12.44
CA ALA A 91 15.50 3.77 11.02
C ALA A 91 14.91 2.61 10.21
N TYR A 92 15.38 1.39 10.47
CA TYR A 92 14.87 0.17 9.85
C TYR A 92 13.40 -0.05 10.16
N ILE A 93 13.03 -0.07 11.45
CA ILE A 93 11.66 -0.35 11.90
C ILE A 93 10.69 0.71 11.35
N ARG A 94 11.04 2.00 11.45
CA ARG A 94 10.20 3.09 10.92
C ARG A 94 10.06 3.06 9.41
N SER A 95 11.15 2.74 8.70
CA SER A 95 11.11 2.62 7.24
C SER A 95 10.23 1.44 6.81
N ARG A 96 10.34 0.29 7.47
CA ARG A 96 9.47 -0.88 7.25
C ARG A 96 8.00 -0.57 7.49
N MET A 97 7.70 0.08 8.62
CA MET A 97 6.36 0.55 8.94
C MET A 97 5.82 1.49 7.87
N ARG A 98 6.60 2.50 7.48
CA ARG A 98 6.23 3.49 6.47
C ARG A 98 5.96 2.85 5.09
N LEU A 99 6.85 1.98 4.63
CA LEU A 99 6.67 1.26 3.38
C LEU A 99 5.37 0.42 3.39
N SER A 100 5.01 -0.21 4.52
CA SER A 100 3.75 -0.93 4.63
C SER A 100 2.52 -0.01 4.50
N ILE A 101 2.58 1.18 5.11
CA ILE A 101 1.51 2.17 5.04
C ILE A 101 1.34 2.66 3.60
N TYR A 102 2.45 2.94 2.92
CA TYR A 102 2.42 3.45 1.55
C TYR A 102 2.02 2.39 0.54
N ASP A 103 2.41 1.13 0.74
CA ASP A 103 1.86 0.01 -0.03
C ASP A 103 0.33 -0.04 0.15
N ASN A 104 -0.18 0.03 1.38
CA ASN A 104 -1.62 0.05 1.63
C ASN A 104 -2.32 1.23 0.92
N ASN A 105 -1.80 2.45 1.03
CA ASN A 105 -2.36 3.62 0.37
C ASN A 105 -2.36 3.48 -1.16
N HIS A 106 -1.27 2.94 -1.73
CA HIS A 106 -1.20 2.65 -3.16
C HIS A 106 -2.27 1.65 -3.59
N PHE A 107 -2.47 0.57 -2.83
CA PHE A 107 -3.55 -0.39 -3.09
C PHE A 107 -4.94 0.24 -3.00
N GLN A 108 -5.19 1.09 -2.00
CA GLN A 108 -6.47 1.78 -1.84
C GLN A 108 -6.76 2.71 -3.03
N TYR A 109 -5.74 3.41 -3.54
CA TYR A 109 -5.84 4.23 -4.74
C TYR A 109 -6.12 3.39 -5.99
N GLN A 110 -5.33 2.35 -6.25
CA GLN A 110 -5.52 1.45 -7.40
C GLN A 110 -6.89 0.74 -7.39
N SER A 111 -7.44 0.49 -6.19
CA SER A 111 -8.75 -0.14 -6.02
C SER A 111 -9.92 0.83 -6.08
N GLY A 112 -9.68 2.14 -6.26
CA GLY A 112 -10.72 3.16 -6.33
C GLY A 112 -11.31 3.59 -4.97
N PHE A 113 -10.71 3.16 -3.86
CA PHE A 113 -11.12 3.54 -2.50
C PHE A 113 -10.42 4.80 -1.97
N MET A 114 -9.53 5.40 -2.75
CA MET A 114 -8.88 6.67 -2.45
C MET A 114 -8.94 7.56 -3.69
N THR A 115 -9.34 8.82 -3.51
CA THR A 115 -9.37 9.79 -4.62
C THR A 115 -7.96 10.20 -5.01
N ALA A 116 -7.78 10.67 -6.25
CA ALA A 116 -6.49 11.20 -6.70
C ALA A 116 -5.99 12.37 -5.81
N GLU A 117 -6.91 13.24 -5.38
CA GLU A 117 -6.60 14.35 -4.47
C GLU A 117 -6.05 13.85 -3.12
N SER A 118 -6.68 12.82 -2.53
CA SER A 118 -6.20 12.23 -1.27
C SER A 118 -4.91 11.42 -1.46
N TRP A 119 -4.69 10.85 -2.64
CA TRP A 119 -3.50 10.06 -2.96
C TRP A 119 -2.25 10.90 -3.13
N GLN A 120 -2.36 12.07 -3.78
CA GLN A 120 -1.21 12.90 -4.15
C GLN A 120 -0.18 13.14 -3.02
N PRO A 121 -0.57 13.58 -1.80
CA PRO A 121 0.42 13.78 -0.74
C PRO A 121 1.14 12.48 -0.33
N TYR A 122 0.49 11.32 -0.42
CA TYR A 122 1.13 10.03 -0.13
C TYR A 122 2.06 9.59 -1.27
N LEU A 123 1.73 9.93 -2.52
CA LEU A 123 2.61 9.72 -3.66
C LEU A 123 3.92 10.50 -3.48
N ASP A 124 3.83 11.78 -3.06
CA ASP A 124 5.01 12.62 -2.83
C ASP A 124 5.88 12.08 -1.68
N MET A 125 5.25 11.65 -0.58
CA MET A 125 5.95 11.00 0.52
C MET A 125 6.58 9.65 0.13
N THR A 126 5.91 8.91 -0.74
CA THR A 126 6.43 7.65 -1.32
C THR A 126 7.66 7.93 -2.15
N LYS A 127 7.61 8.96 -3.02
CA LYS A 127 8.77 9.39 -3.82
C LYS A 127 9.97 9.73 -2.95
N TYR A 128 9.76 10.51 -1.89
CA TYR A 128 10.83 10.85 -0.95
C TYR A 128 11.38 9.61 -0.21
N SER A 129 10.51 8.68 0.18
CA SER A 129 10.92 7.47 0.92
C SER A 129 11.50 6.38 0.04
N CYS A 130 11.25 6.42 -1.27
CA CYS A 130 11.78 5.49 -2.26
C CYS A 130 12.84 6.20 -3.12
N SER A 131 13.76 6.92 -2.47
CA SER A 131 15.03 7.35 -3.08
C SER A 131 16.13 6.34 -2.73
N GLY A 132 17.08 6.10 -3.64
CA GLY A 132 18.14 5.10 -3.44
C GLY A 132 18.99 5.32 -2.18
N GLU A 133 19.15 6.58 -1.75
CA GLU A 133 19.94 6.94 -0.58
C GLU A 133 19.19 6.80 0.75
N SER A 134 17.85 6.84 0.71
CA SER A 134 17.04 6.75 1.92
C SER A 134 17.07 5.33 2.54
N ASP A 135 16.96 5.24 3.88
CA ASP A 135 16.88 3.94 4.56
C ASP A 135 15.72 3.08 4.01
N ALA A 136 14.59 3.70 3.66
CA ALA A 136 13.44 3.01 3.07
C ALA A 136 13.69 2.54 1.63
N GLY A 137 14.37 3.34 0.79
CA GLY A 137 14.78 2.92 -0.55
C GLY A 137 15.80 1.77 -0.51
N LYS A 138 16.79 1.83 0.40
CA LYS A 138 17.73 0.71 0.63
C LYS A 138 16.99 -0.57 1.05
N ILE A 139 15.98 -0.46 1.91
CA ILE A 139 15.13 -1.60 2.28
C ILE A 139 14.32 -2.10 1.09
N MET A 140 13.80 -1.21 0.24
CA MET A 140 13.06 -1.60 -0.97
C MET A 140 13.95 -2.36 -1.96
N LEU A 141 15.22 -1.97 -2.12
CA LEU A 141 16.18 -2.67 -2.99
C LEU A 141 16.49 -4.09 -2.50
N ASN A 142 16.62 -4.28 -1.18
CA ASN A 142 17.04 -5.55 -0.59
C ASN A 142 15.87 -6.48 -0.21
N HIS A 143 14.70 -5.91 0.05
CA HIS A 143 13.54 -6.62 0.59
C HIS A 143 12.23 -6.18 -0.08
N GLY A 144 12.25 -5.72 -1.33
CA GLY A 144 11.08 -5.22 -2.04
C GLY A 144 10.04 -6.29 -2.37
N GLU A 145 10.44 -7.57 -2.42
CA GLU A 145 9.62 -8.72 -2.79
C GLU A 145 8.46 -9.01 -1.84
N GLN A 146 8.51 -8.50 -0.62
CA GLN A 146 7.44 -8.66 0.36
C GLN A 146 6.26 -7.69 0.16
N PHE A 147 6.44 -6.67 -0.69
CA PHE A 147 5.39 -5.70 -1.00
C PHE A 147 4.66 -6.07 -2.28
N ARG A 148 3.46 -5.51 -2.48
CA ARG A 148 2.69 -5.76 -3.70
C ARG A 148 3.47 -5.30 -4.94
N GLU A 149 3.38 -6.08 -6.02
CA GLU A 149 4.15 -5.84 -7.25
C GLU A 149 3.99 -4.41 -7.78
N GLY A 150 2.76 -3.90 -7.90
CA GLY A 150 2.55 -2.54 -8.39
C GLY A 150 3.12 -1.44 -7.48
N TYR A 151 3.16 -1.64 -6.16
CA TYR A 151 3.81 -0.70 -5.24
C TYR A 151 5.34 -0.77 -5.36
N ARG A 152 5.88 -1.99 -5.48
CA ARG A 152 7.30 -2.21 -5.72
C ARG A 152 7.74 -1.53 -7.01
N GLU A 153 7.02 -1.70 -8.10
CA GLU A 153 7.30 -1.05 -9.38
C GLU A 153 7.31 0.48 -9.26
N LEU A 154 6.32 1.05 -8.56
CA LEU A 154 6.24 2.48 -8.29
C LEU A 154 7.46 2.98 -7.49
N CYS A 155 7.88 2.26 -6.46
CA CYS A 155 9.07 2.64 -5.69
C CYS A 155 10.35 2.48 -6.50
N MET A 156 10.49 1.41 -7.30
CA MET A 156 11.64 1.22 -8.16
C MET A 156 11.75 2.30 -9.24
N SER A 157 10.64 2.82 -9.76
CA SER A 157 10.69 3.96 -10.69
C SER A 157 11.26 5.21 -10.02
N PHE A 158 10.90 5.48 -8.76
CA PHE A 158 11.46 6.61 -8.01
C PHE A 158 12.94 6.44 -7.66
N ILE A 159 13.36 5.22 -7.32
CA ILE A 159 14.76 4.91 -7.06
C ILE A 159 15.57 5.17 -8.34
N ASN A 160 15.13 4.62 -9.48
CA ASN A 160 15.80 4.81 -10.77
C ASN A 160 15.85 6.28 -11.21
N GLU A 161 14.78 7.06 -10.95
CA GLU A 161 14.77 8.51 -11.20
C GLU A 161 15.82 9.24 -10.34
N SER A 162 15.96 8.87 -9.07
CA SER A 162 16.91 9.51 -8.16
C SER A 162 18.37 9.26 -8.56
N GLU A 163 18.67 8.11 -9.14
CA GLU A 163 20.02 7.75 -9.62
C GLU A 163 20.42 8.47 -10.93
N GLN A 164 19.44 9.03 -11.66
CA GLN A 164 19.67 9.70 -12.95
C GLN A 164 19.67 11.23 -12.85
N ALA A 165 19.38 11.81 -11.67
CA ALA A 165 19.39 13.24 -11.47
C ALA A 165 20.85 13.76 -11.41
N PRO A 166 21.23 14.75 -12.24
CA PRO A 166 22.55 15.36 -12.14
C PRO A 166 22.66 16.19 -10.84
N ASP A 167 23.80 16.05 -10.16
CA ASP A 167 24.21 16.84 -8.98
C ASP A 167 24.08 18.35 -9.17
#